data_AF-A0A2I0T335-F1
#
_entry.id   AF-A0A2I0T335-F1
#
_cell.length_a   1.000
_cell.length_b   1.000
_cell.length_c   1.000
_cell.angle_alpha   90.00
_cell.angle_beta   90.00
_cell.angle_gamma   90.00
#
_symmetry.space_group_name_H-M   'P 1'
#
loop_
_entity.id
_entity.type
_entity.pdbx_description
1 polymer ?
#
loop_
_entity_poly.entity_id
_entity_poly.type
_entity_poly.pdbx_seq_one_letter_code
_entity_poly.pdbx_strand_id
1 'polypeptide(L)'
;MDEDSTESLWFKNKENAGARDITVGVCYRPPDQGDGADVALYRQIRASRSQTLVLMGDLDICWKDNKARHKKSRKFLECVNDNFILQMAEEPMMRGAMLDIVLTNKEGLVGNVKLKGSLGCSDHEIVEFKTIRAAQKMHSKLTTLDFRRADIGVLRYLHGRVTWEKALEGRGAQESWLVFKDHLPQAQEQCIPRK
;
A
#
# COMPACT_ATOMS: atom_id res chain seq x y z
N MET A 1 16.73 -16.33 -13.59
CA MET A 1 16.15 -16.51 -12.25
C MET A 1 14.82 -15.79 -12.32
N ASP A 2 13.72 -16.54 -12.42
CA ASP A 2 12.39 -15.97 -12.48
C ASP A 2 12.13 -15.28 -11.14
N GLU A 3 12.15 -13.95 -11.17
CA GLU A 3 11.60 -13.13 -10.11
C GLU A 3 10.10 -13.42 -10.15
N ASP A 4 9.62 -14.30 -9.26
CA ASP A 4 8.20 -14.63 -9.16
C ASP A 4 7.40 -13.31 -9.20
N SER A 5 6.52 -13.14 -10.19
CA SER A 5 5.75 -11.91 -10.33
C SER A 5 4.92 -11.71 -9.08
N THR A 6 5.25 -10.71 -8.27
CA THR A 6 4.53 -10.39 -7.05
C THR A 6 3.74 -9.12 -7.24
N GLU A 7 2.43 -9.22 -7.11
CA GLU A 7 1.53 -8.05 -7.06
C GLU A 7 1.49 -7.49 -5.62
N SER A 8 2.67 -7.34 -5.01
CA SER A 8 2.78 -6.86 -3.63
C SER A 8 4.06 -6.06 -3.40
N LEU A 9 3.93 -4.94 -2.69
CA LEU A 9 5.01 -4.09 -2.25
C LEU A 9 5.18 -4.17 -0.73
N TRP A 10 6.42 -4.35 -0.28
CA TRP A 10 6.74 -4.49 1.14
C TRP A 10 7.79 -3.47 1.56
N PHE A 11 7.57 -2.79 2.67
CA PHE A 11 8.55 -1.89 3.25
C PHE A 11 8.55 -1.97 4.78
N LYS A 12 9.64 -1.56 5.40
CA LYS A 12 9.76 -1.47 6.86
C LYS A 12 9.73 -0.03 7.31
N ASN A 13 8.73 0.32 8.11
CA ASN A 13 8.68 1.59 8.79
C ASN A 13 9.47 1.48 10.10
N LYS A 14 10.72 1.96 10.05
CA LYS A 14 11.69 1.93 11.15
C LYS A 14 11.47 3.06 12.16
N GLU A 15 11.68 2.77 13.43
CA GLU A 15 11.78 3.77 14.50
C GLU A 15 13.19 3.80 15.10
N ASN A 16 13.66 5.00 15.48
CA ASN A 16 15.03 5.23 15.93
C ASN A 16 15.32 4.84 17.40
N ALA A 17 14.34 4.34 18.18
CA ALA A 17 14.45 4.30 19.65
C ALA A 17 13.88 3.03 20.30
N GLY A 18 14.39 1.84 19.93
CA GLY A 18 14.08 0.57 20.63
C GLY A 18 12.66 0.03 20.44
N ALA A 19 11.78 0.77 19.78
CA ALA A 19 10.49 0.30 19.32
C ALA A 19 10.67 -0.67 18.14
N ARG A 20 9.82 -1.70 18.06
CA ARG A 20 9.89 -2.69 16.98
C ARG A 20 9.46 -2.05 15.65
N ASP A 21 10.22 -2.32 14.60
CA ASP A 21 9.85 -2.00 13.23
C ASP A 21 8.46 -2.57 12.88
N ILE A 22 7.71 -1.84 12.06
CA ILE A 22 6.50 -2.38 11.43
C ILE A 22 6.80 -2.67 9.98
N THR A 23 6.58 -3.92 9.60
CA THR A 23 6.52 -4.34 8.21
C THR A 23 5.16 -3.96 7.66
N VAL A 24 5.15 -3.19 6.59
CA VAL A 24 3.95 -2.77 5.88
C VAL A 24 3.95 -3.42 4.51
N GLY A 25 2.90 -4.17 4.21
CA GLY A 25 2.64 -4.76 2.90
C GLY A 25 1.45 -4.09 2.24
N VAL A 26 1.58 -3.78 0.96
CA VAL A 26 0.46 -3.43 0.07
C VAL A 26 0.35 -4.53 -0.97
N CYS A 27 -0.83 -5.09 -1.18
CA CYS A 27 -1.03 -6.19 -2.13
C CYS A 27 -2.26 -5.94 -3.01
N TYR A 28 -2.18 -6.38 -4.25
CA TYR A 28 -3.31 -6.48 -5.16
C TYR A 28 -3.42 -7.95 -5.56
N ARG A 29 -4.57 -8.58 -5.33
CA ARG A 29 -4.77 -9.99 -5.64
C ARG A 29 -5.98 -10.16 -6.54
N PRO A 30 -5.80 -10.11 -7.87
CA PRO A 30 -6.91 -10.25 -8.80
C PRO A 30 -7.50 -11.68 -8.77
N PRO A 31 -8.79 -11.85 -9.10
CA PRO A 31 -9.48 -13.14 -9.03
C PRO A 31 -8.81 -14.26 -9.87
N ASP A 32 -8.16 -13.89 -10.97
CA ASP A 32 -7.50 -14.78 -11.92
C ASP A 32 -5.99 -14.98 -11.65
N GLN A 33 -5.45 -14.40 -10.57
CA GLN A 33 -4.02 -14.46 -10.22
C GLN A 33 -3.45 -15.89 -10.23
N GLY A 34 -2.29 -16.08 -10.83
CA GLY A 34 -1.59 -17.37 -10.88
C GLY A 34 -1.14 -17.87 -9.50
N ASP A 35 -1.05 -19.20 -9.34
CA ASP A 35 -0.66 -19.83 -8.06
C ASP A 35 0.73 -19.40 -7.57
N GLY A 36 1.66 -19.03 -8.47
CA GLY A 36 3.00 -18.56 -8.11
C GLY A 36 3.01 -17.24 -7.32
N ALA A 37 2.23 -16.25 -7.77
CA ALA A 37 2.10 -14.95 -7.09
C ALA A 37 1.45 -15.11 -5.71
N ASP A 38 0.46 -16.00 -5.58
CA ASP A 38 -0.13 -16.40 -4.31
C ASP A 38 0.91 -17.00 -3.36
N VAL A 39 1.73 -17.94 -3.85
CA VAL A 39 2.79 -18.59 -3.05
C VAL A 39 3.81 -17.56 -2.55
N ALA A 40 4.21 -16.62 -3.41
CA ALA A 40 5.15 -15.57 -3.04
C ALA A 40 4.55 -14.63 -1.97
N LEU A 41 3.28 -14.24 -2.11
CA LEU A 41 2.54 -13.47 -1.10
C LEU A 41 2.49 -14.21 0.24
N TYR A 42 2.11 -15.50 0.24
CA TYR A 42 2.05 -16.31 1.46
C TYR A 42 3.43 -16.46 2.12
N ARG A 43 4.50 -16.58 1.33
CA ARG A 43 5.86 -16.64 1.85
C ARG A 43 6.22 -15.36 2.60
N GLN A 44 5.88 -14.19 2.07
CA GLN A 44 6.13 -12.90 2.73
C GLN A 44 5.29 -12.73 4.02
N ILE A 45 4.03 -13.13 3.98
CA ILE A 45 3.15 -13.13 5.17
C ILE A 45 3.76 -14.01 6.27
N ARG A 46 4.15 -15.24 5.95
CA ARG A 46 4.77 -16.18 6.90
C ARG A 46 6.12 -15.67 7.43
N ALA A 47 6.94 -15.06 6.58
CA ALA A 47 8.20 -14.44 6.99
C ALA A 47 7.99 -13.27 7.97
N SER A 48 6.82 -12.63 7.91
CA SER A 48 6.45 -11.52 8.80
C SER A 48 5.84 -11.96 10.13
N ARG A 49 5.67 -13.27 10.38
CA ARG A 49 5.02 -13.81 11.59
C ARG A 49 5.64 -13.31 12.91
N SER A 50 6.97 -13.16 12.96
CA SER A 50 7.69 -12.68 14.15
C SER A 50 7.86 -11.15 14.21
N GLN A 51 7.45 -10.43 13.17
CA GLN A 51 7.52 -8.98 13.07
C GLN A 51 6.13 -8.37 13.27
N THR A 52 6.07 -7.08 13.59
CA THR A 52 4.78 -6.39 13.61
C THR A 52 4.37 -6.10 12.17
N LEU A 53 3.18 -6.57 11.76
CA LEU A 53 2.70 -6.50 10.37
C LEU A 53 1.46 -5.62 10.25
N VAL A 54 1.43 -4.77 9.23
CA VAL A 54 0.20 -4.20 8.66
C VAL A 54 0.18 -4.58 7.18
N LEU A 55 -0.82 -5.33 6.75
CA LEU A 55 -1.03 -5.70 5.36
C LEU A 55 -2.33 -5.04 4.88
N MET A 56 -2.29 -4.42 3.72
CA MET A 56 -3.46 -3.78 3.12
C MET A 56 -3.54 -4.07 1.64
N GLY A 57 -4.74 -4.07 1.10
CA GLY A 57 -4.91 -4.39 -0.31
C GLY A 57 -6.31 -4.76 -0.70
N ASP A 58 -6.50 -4.81 -2.01
CA ASP A 58 -7.65 -5.46 -2.65
C ASP A 58 -7.38 -6.96 -2.70
N LEU A 59 -8.11 -7.67 -1.85
CA LEU A 59 -7.97 -9.09 -1.62
C LEU A 59 -9.35 -9.69 -1.83
N ASP A 60 -9.65 -10.20 -3.03
CA ASP A 60 -10.95 -10.76 -3.43
C ASP A 60 -11.44 -11.91 -2.51
N ILE A 61 -11.96 -11.54 -1.34
CA ILE A 61 -12.35 -12.43 -0.25
C ILE A 61 -13.54 -11.83 0.48
N CYS A 62 -14.65 -12.56 0.47
CA CYS A 62 -15.79 -12.25 1.32
C CYS A 62 -15.47 -12.61 2.79
N TRP A 63 -15.12 -11.61 3.60
CA TRP A 63 -14.75 -11.81 5.01
C TRP A 63 -15.96 -11.97 5.95
N LYS A 64 -17.17 -11.68 5.48
CA LYS A 64 -18.39 -11.56 6.29
C LYS A 64 -18.66 -12.77 7.21
N ASP A 65 -18.35 -13.96 6.72
CA ASP A 65 -18.61 -15.21 7.44
C ASP A 65 -17.34 -15.97 7.83
N ASN A 66 -16.15 -15.37 7.65
CA ASN A 66 -14.86 -16.08 7.70
C ASN A 66 -14.88 -17.36 6.84
N LYS A 67 -15.58 -17.31 5.69
CA LYS A 67 -15.79 -18.44 4.79
C LYS A 67 -15.48 -18.04 3.36
N ALA A 68 -14.41 -18.61 2.84
CA ALA A 68 -14.04 -18.46 1.44
C ALA A 68 -14.73 -19.50 0.54
N ARG A 69 -15.41 -19.03 -0.52
CA ARG A 69 -16.11 -19.89 -1.49
C ARG A 69 -15.14 -20.62 -2.42
N HIS A 70 -14.12 -19.93 -2.89
CA HIS A 70 -13.16 -20.45 -3.87
C HIS A 70 -11.93 -21.07 -3.20
N LYS A 71 -11.32 -22.07 -3.87
CA LYS A 71 -10.11 -22.76 -3.37
C LYS A 71 -8.96 -21.81 -3.08
N LYS A 72 -8.74 -20.80 -3.94
CA LYS A 72 -7.68 -19.79 -3.77
C LYS A 72 -7.94 -18.89 -2.55
N SER A 73 -9.16 -18.38 -2.40
CA SER A 73 -9.55 -17.59 -1.22
C SER A 73 -9.47 -18.42 0.07
N ARG A 74 -9.77 -19.74 0.03
CA ARG A 74 -9.58 -20.63 1.19
C ARG A 74 -8.13 -20.76 1.61
N LYS A 75 -7.22 -20.99 0.67
CA LYS A 75 -5.77 -21.05 0.95
C LYS A 75 -5.24 -19.75 1.57
N PHE A 76 -5.72 -18.60 1.10
CA PHE A 76 -5.35 -17.32 1.69
C PHE A 76 -5.89 -17.19 3.11
N LEU A 77 -7.16 -17.55 3.32
CA LEU A 77 -7.79 -17.48 4.62
C LEU A 77 -7.09 -18.40 5.65
N GLU A 78 -6.75 -19.62 5.23
CA GLU A 78 -5.89 -20.53 6.00
C GLU A 78 -4.55 -19.87 6.35
N CYS A 79 -3.89 -19.25 5.37
CA CYS A 79 -2.64 -18.54 5.62
C CYS A 79 -2.80 -17.39 6.64
N VAL A 80 -3.85 -16.58 6.55
CA VAL A 80 -4.14 -15.51 7.51
C VAL A 80 -4.37 -16.08 8.91
N ASN A 81 -5.21 -17.11 9.02
CA ASN A 81 -5.55 -17.74 10.29
C ASN A 81 -4.33 -18.42 10.96
N ASP A 82 -3.53 -19.16 10.19
CA ASP A 82 -2.31 -19.83 10.68
C ASP A 82 -1.24 -18.85 11.20
N ASN A 83 -1.30 -17.59 10.73
CA ASN A 83 -0.37 -16.53 11.12
C ASN A 83 -0.97 -15.54 12.14
N PHE A 84 -2.15 -15.84 12.72
CA PHE A 84 -2.82 -15.01 13.73
C PHE A 84 -3.05 -13.57 13.26
N ILE A 85 -3.34 -13.40 11.97
CA ILE A 85 -3.60 -12.09 11.37
C ILE A 85 -5.09 -11.78 11.50
N LEU A 86 -5.39 -10.61 12.03
CA LEU A 86 -6.72 -10.09 12.31
C LEU A 86 -7.12 -9.07 11.26
N GLN A 87 -8.40 -9.07 10.88
CA GLN A 87 -8.98 -8.01 10.08
C GLN A 87 -9.42 -6.84 10.97
N MET A 88 -9.06 -5.63 10.55
CA MET A 88 -9.25 -4.40 11.33
C MET A 88 -10.38 -3.51 10.84
N ALA A 89 -10.91 -3.77 9.65
CA ALA A 89 -12.10 -3.10 9.17
C ALA A 89 -13.34 -3.84 9.70
N GLU A 90 -14.08 -3.15 10.58
CA GLU A 90 -15.46 -3.51 10.92
C GLU A 90 -16.38 -3.22 9.72
N GLU A 91 -17.51 -3.93 9.66
CA GLU A 91 -18.45 -3.98 8.54
C GLU A 91 -18.56 -2.68 7.73
N PRO A 92 -18.63 -2.76 6.38
CA PRO A 92 -18.91 -1.57 5.60
C PRO A 92 -20.29 -1.05 6.01
N MET A 93 -20.35 0.24 6.35
CA MET A 93 -21.61 0.98 6.50
C MET A 93 -22.44 1.03 5.19
N MET A 94 -21.94 0.43 4.09
CA MET A 94 -22.62 0.33 2.81
C MET A 94 -22.68 -1.11 2.28
N ARG A 95 -23.77 -1.39 1.55
CA ARG A 95 -24.24 -2.69 1.01
C ARG A 95 -23.31 -3.37 -0.03
N GLY A 96 -21.99 -3.27 0.11
CA GLY A 96 -21.00 -3.86 -0.80
C GLY A 96 -20.19 -4.98 -0.15
N ALA A 97 -19.57 -5.84 -0.97
CA ALA A 97 -18.51 -6.72 -0.49
C ALA A 97 -17.29 -5.85 -0.13
N MET A 98 -16.78 -6.00 1.08
CA MET A 98 -15.58 -5.27 1.52
C MET A 98 -14.35 -5.94 0.90
N LEU A 99 -13.89 -5.40 -0.23
CA LEU A 99 -12.74 -5.93 -0.98
C LEU A 99 -11.41 -5.34 -0.47
N ASP A 100 -11.45 -4.09 -0.01
CA ASP A 100 -10.30 -3.41 0.59
C ASP A 100 -10.17 -3.76 2.07
N ILE A 101 -9.13 -4.53 2.40
CA ILE A 101 -8.93 -5.08 3.73
C ILE A 101 -7.68 -4.50 4.37
N VAL A 102 -7.76 -4.22 5.67
CA VAL A 102 -6.59 -3.93 6.52
C VAL A 102 -6.42 -5.08 7.51
N LEU A 103 -5.28 -5.73 7.46
CA LEU A 103 -4.91 -6.91 8.21
C LEU A 103 -3.71 -6.61 9.13
N THR A 104 -3.69 -7.16 10.35
CA THR A 104 -2.53 -7.05 11.26
C THR A 104 -2.39 -8.26 12.17
N ASN A 105 -1.16 -8.63 12.50
CA ASN A 105 -0.89 -9.68 13.50
C ASN A 105 -0.74 -9.14 14.94
N LYS A 106 -1.06 -7.87 15.16
CA LYS A 106 -0.91 -7.22 16.47
C LYS A 106 -2.17 -6.42 16.81
N GLU A 107 -2.92 -6.92 17.79
CA GLU A 107 -4.09 -6.25 18.31
C GLU A 107 -3.75 -4.85 18.83
N GLY A 108 -4.65 -3.89 18.61
CA GLY A 108 -4.48 -2.50 18.99
C GLY A 108 -3.45 -1.71 18.17
N LEU A 109 -2.75 -2.32 17.22
CA LEU A 109 -1.80 -1.61 16.35
C LEU A 109 -2.50 -0.71 15.33
N VAL A 110 -3.62 -1.17 14.78
CA VAL A 110 -4.40 -0.41 13.81
C VAL A 110 -5.67 0.06 14.51
N GLY A 111 -6.01 1.34 14.36
CA GLY A 111 -7.25 1.89 14.90
C GLY A 111 -7.79 3.02 14.05
N ASN A 112 -9.01 3.49 14.36
CA ASN A 112 -9.71 4.52 13.60
C ASN A 112 -9.84 4.19 12.09
N VAL A 113 -10.14 2.94 11.75
CA VAL A 113 -10.39 2.53 10.36
C VAL A 113 -11.70 3.16 9.89
N LYS A 114 -11.69 3.85 8.74
CA LYS A 114 -12.82 4.59 8.17
C LYS A 114 -12.76 4.57 6.65
N LEU A 115 -13.92 4.53 6.02
CA LEU A 115 -14.05 4.77 4.59
C LEU A 115 -14.21 6.27 4.33
N LYS A 116 -13.58 6.79 3.27
CA LYS A 116 -13.58 8.22 2.91
C LYS A 116 -14.30 8.53 1.59
N GLY A 117 -15.01 7.56 1.02
CA GLY A 117 -15.56 7.62 -0.32
C GLY A 117 -14.53 7.27 -1.40
N SER A 118 -14.95 7.31 -2.66
CA SER A 118 -14.10 6.93 -3.79
C SER A 118 -13.15 8.05 -4.24
N LEU A 119 -12.01 7.64 -4.82
CA LEU A 119 -11.09 8.55 -5.47
C LEU A 119 -11.46 8.70 -6.95
N GLY A 120 -11.97 9.87 -7.34
CA GLY A 120 -12.36 10.14 -8.72
C GLY A 120 -13.54 9.27 -9.17
N CYS A 121 -13.38 8.53 -10.27
CA CYS A 121 -14.39 7.60 -10.79
C CYS A 121 -14.15 6.15 -10.35
N SER A 122 -13.28 5.92 -9.37
CA SER A 122 -13.05 4.56 -8.84
C SER A 122 -14.32 4.01 -8.19
N ASP A 123 -14.54 2.73 -8.39
CA ASP A 123 -15.53 1.90 -7.70
C ASP A 123 -15.06 1.43 -6.32
N HIS A 124 -13.80 1.67 -5.97
CA HIS A 124 -13.23 1.40 -4.63
C HIS A 124 -13.32 2.64 -3.72
N GLU A 125 -13.50 2.38 -2.42
CA GLU A 125 -13.48 3.42 -1.40
C GLU A 125 -12.11 3.53 -0.75
N ILE A 126 -11.68 4.77 -0.46
CA ILE A 126 -10.44 5.01 0.28
C ILE A 126 -10.61 4.51 1.72
N VAL A 127 -9.73 3.60 2.14
CA VAL A 127 -9.61 3.18 3.54
C VAL A 127 -8.58 4.04 4.27
N GLU A 128 -9.05 4.88 5.20
CA GLU A 128 -8.20 5.63 6.13
C GLU A 128 -8.08 4.87 7.46
N PHE A 129 -6.88 4.75 8.01
CA PHE A 129 -6.66 4.21 9.35
C PHE A 129 -5.46 4.87 10.03
N LYS A 130 -5.30 4.63 11.33
CA LYS A 130 -4.14 5.05 12.11
C LYS A 130 -3.36 3.84 12.58
N THR A 131 -2.05 3.86 12.38
CA THR A 131 -1.13 2.95 13.05
C THR A 131 -0.74 3.54 14.40
N ILE A 132 -1.23 2.92 15.47
CA ILE A 132 -1.01 3.32 16.85
C ILE A 132 0.37 2.79 17.30
N ARG A 133 1.22 3.71 17.74
CA ARG A 133 2.51 3.39 18.37
C ARG A 133 2.70 4.25 19.61
N ALA A 134 3.42 3.72 20.60
CA ALA A 134 3.94 4.50 21.69
C ALA A 134 5.13 5.33 21.16
N ALA A 135 4.84 6.50 20.59
CA ALA A 135 5.88 7.38 20.08
C ALA A 135 6.44 8.25 21.22
N GLN A 136 7.76 8.17 21.46
CA GLN A 136 8.46 9.36 21.94
C GLN A 136 8.54 10.33 20.76
N LYS A 137 8.10 11.58 20.99
CA LYS A 137 8.11 12.63 19.97
C LYS A 137 9.57 13.01 19.66
N MET A 138 10.18 12.29 18.73
CA MET A 138 11.48 12.66 18.21
C MET A 138 11.28 13.75 17.16
N HIS A 139 11.86 14.92 17.41
CA HIS A 139 12.04 15.93 16.37
C HIS A 139 13.11 15.42 15.39
N SER A 140 12.71 14.63 14.39
CA SER A 140 13.54 14.51 13.20
C SER A 140 13.54 15.87 12.50
N LYS A 141 14.72 16.44 12.24
CA LYS A 141 14.86 17.57 11.30
C LYS A 141 14.68 17.08 9.86
N LEU A 142 13.60 16.35 9.60
CA LEU A 142 13.28 15.95 8.24
C LEU A 142 12.68 17.16 7.55
N THR A 143 13.46 17.76 6.67
CA THR A 143 12.99 18.85 5.82
C THR A 143 11.92 18.29 4.89
N THR A 144 10.65 18.57 5.16
CA THR A 144 9.51 18.06 4.38
C THR A 144 9.07 19.10 3.36
N LEU A 145 8.61 18.66 2.19
CA LEU A 145 8.02 19.57 1.20
C LEU A 145 6.65 20.07 1.69
N ASP A 146 6.39 21.37 1.55
CA ASP A 146 5.11 22.01 1.86
C ASP A 146 4.20 22.05 0.63
N PHE A 147 3.59 20.90 0.32
CA PHE A 147 2.67 20.76 -0.81
C PHE A 147 1.49 21.75 -0.79
N ARG A 148 1.13 22.33 0.37
CA ARG A 148 0.09 23.36 0.45
C ARG A 148 0.51 24.68 -0.20
N ARG A 149 1.82 24.91 -0.33
CA ARG A 149 2.42 26.10 -0.95
C ARG A 149 3.05 25.79 -2.30
N ALA A 150 2.74 24.64 -2.89
CA ALA A 150 3.27 24.25 -4.18
C ALA A 150 2.79 25.19 -5.29
N ASP A 151 3.72 25.66 -6.13
CA ASP A 151 3.37 26.34 -7.38
C ASP A 151 3.03 25.31 -8.46
N ILE A 152 1.73 25.03 -8.58
CA ILE A 152 1.21 24.07 -9.55
C ILE A 152 1.41 24.57 -10.99
N GLY A 153 1.44 25.88 -11.21
CA GLY A 153 1.65 26.48 -12.53
C GLY A 153 3.05 26.16 -13.06
N VAL A 154 4.07 26.38 -12.23
CA VAL A 154 5.46 26.04 -12.57
C VAL A 154 5.63 24.53 -12.73
N LEU A 155 4.98 23.70 -11.89
CA LEU A 155 5.04 22.25 -12.03
C LEU A 155 4.49 21.77 -13.39
N ARG A 156 3.35 22.32 -13.82
CA ARG A 156 2.77 22.03 -15.14
C ARG A 156 3.69 22.49 -16.27
N TYR A 157 4.28 23.68 -16.14
CA TYR A 157 5.21 24.20 -17.12
C TYR A 157 6.44 23.29 -17.28
N LEU A 158 7.07 22.89 -16.18
CA LEU A 158 8.26 22.02 -16.20
C LEU A 158 7.96 20.66 -16.84
N HIS A 159 6.86 20.01 -16.47
CA HIS A 159 6.47 18.74 -17.08
C HIS A 159 5.99 18.89 -18.52
N GLY A 160 5.39 20.02 -18.89
CA GLY A 160 4.98 20.32 -20.27
C GLY A 160 6.15 20.54 -21.23
N ARG A 161 7.34 20.86 -20.71
CA ARG A 161 8.57 20.99 -21.53
C ARG A 161 9.21 19.65 -21.87
N VAL A 162 8.90 18.59 -21.15
CA VAL A 162 9.43 17.26 -21.44
C VAL A 162 8.73 16.72 -22.68
N THR A 163 9.50 16.33 -23.68
CA THR A 163 8.97 15.66 -24.89
C THR A 163 8.68 14.20 -24.57
N TRP A 164 7.59 13.95 -23.85
CA TRP A 164 7.25 12.62 -23.33
C TRP A 164 7.17 11.54 -24.41
N GLU A 165 6.68 11.87 -25.60
CA GLU A 165 6.62 10.95 -26.73
C GLU A 165 8.00 10.35 -27.04
N LYS A 166 9.05 11.19 -27.13
CA LYS A 166 10.43 10.72 -27.34
C LYS A 166 11.03 10.07 -26.10
N ALA A 167 10.71 10.60 -24.91
CA ALA A 167 11.27 10.09 -23.66
C ALA A 167 10.78 8.65 -23.35
N LEU A 168 9.57 8.33 -23.79
CA LEU A 168 8.89 7.06 -23.53
C LEU A 168 8.88 6.13 -24.76
N GLU A 169 9.39 6.58 -25.91
CA GLU A 169 9.41 5.79 -27.15
C GLU A 169 10.13 4.45 -26.96
N GLY A 170 9.46 3.36 -27.35
CA GLY A 170 10.01 2.00 -27.27
C GLY A 170 10.17 1.44 -25.85
N ARG A 171 9.73 2.14 -24.80
CA ARG A 171 9.87 1.71 -23.40
C ARG A 171 8.65 0.94 -22.91
N GLY A 172 8.90 -0.08 -22.09
CA GLY A 172 7.84 -0.76 -21.34
C GLY A 172 7.26 0.11 -20.22
N ALA A 173 6.18 -0.35 -19.57
CA ALA A 173 5.52 0.40 -18.49
C ALA A 173 6.48 0.70 -17.31
N GLN A 174 7.28 -0.30 -16.90
CA GLN A 174 8.24 -0.15 -15.81
C GLN A 174 9.35 0.85 -16.15
N GLU A 175 9.91 0.78 -17.36
CA GLU A 175 10.95 1.70 -17.81
C GLU A 175 10.41 3.13 -17.96
N SER A 176 9.20 3.26 -18.49
CA SER A 176 8.49 4.54 -18.60
C SER A 176 8.24 5.16 -17.23
N TRP A 177 7.86 4.35 -16.25
CA TRP A 177 7.66 4.78 -14.87
C TRP A 177 8.96 5.26 -14.21
N LEU A 178 10.09 4.61 -14.49
CA LEU A 178 11.40 5.05 -14.01
C LEU A 178 11.78 6.41 -14.61
N VAL A 179 11.60 6.60 -15.92
CA VAL A 179 11.85 7.90 -16.59
C VAL A 179 11.01 9.00 -15.96
N PHE A 180 9.73 8.73 -15.71
CA PHE A 180 8.86 9.69 -15.04
C PHE A 180 9.33 10.00 -13.61
N LYS A 181 9.71 8.97 -12.85
CA LYS A 181 10.24 9.11 -11.48
C LYS A 181 11.52 9.90 -11.40
N ASP A 182 12.35 9.92 -12.44
CA ASP A 182 13.57 10.72 -12.44
C ASP A 182 13.27 12.22 -12.64
N HIS A 183 12.22 12.55 -13.40
CA HIS A 183 11.83 13.93 -13.68
C HIS A 183 11.02 14.57 -12.55
N LEU A 184 10.14 13.80 -11.90
CA LEU A 184 9.20 14.32 -10.90
C LEU A 184 9.89 15.01 -9.70
N PRO A 185 10.91 14.42 -9.04
CA PRO A 185 11.58 15.03 -7.90
C PRO A 185 12.25 16.36 -8.26
N GLN A 186 12.86 16.45 -9.45
CA GLN A 186 13.52 17.67 -9.92
C GLN A 186 12.53 18.81 -10.11
N ALA A 187 11.34 18.50 -10.62
CA ALA A 187 10.26 19.49 -10.74
C ALA A 187 9.68 19.84 -9.35
N GLN A 188 9.54 18.86 -8.45
CA GLN A 188 9.07 19.09 -7.09
C GLN A 188 10.01 20.01 -6.28
N GLU A 189 11.34 19.86 -6.41
CA GLU A 189 12.30 20.72 -5.72
C GLU A 189 12.22 22.19 -6.16
N GLN A 190 11.85 22.45 -7.41
CA GLN A 190 11.70 23.81 -7.94
C GLN A 190 10.34 24.44 -7.59
N CYS A 191 9.30 23.62 -7.47
CA CYS A 191 7.93 24.11 -7.32
C CYS A 191 7.41 24.07 -5.89
N ILE A 192 8.01 23.28 -5.01
CA ILE A 192 7.46 22.99 -3.68
C ILE A 192 8.45 23.44 -2.62
N PRO A 193 8.14 24.51 -1.86
CA PRO A 193 9.02 24.98 -0.80
C PRO A 193 9.11 23.95 0.33
N ARG A 194 10.19 24.01 1.09
CA ARG A 194 10.41 23.15 2.26
C ARG A 194 9.77 23.79 3.52
N LYS A 195 9.29 22.96 4.45
CA LYS A 195 8.78 23.35 5.78
C LYS A 195 9.90 23.59 6.78
#